data_AF-A0A930ZHD2-F1
#
_entry.id   AF-A0A930ZHD2-F1
#
_cell.length_a   1.000
_cell.length_b   1.000
_cell.length_c   1.000
_cell.angle_alpha   90.00
_cell.angle_beta   90.00
_cell.angle_gamma   90.00
#
_symmetry.space_group_name_H-M   'P 1'
#
loop_
_entity.id
_entity.type
_entity.pdbx_description
1 polymer ?
#
loop_
_entity_poly.entity_id
_entity_poly.type
_entity_poly.pdbx_seq_one_letter_code
_entity_poly.pdbx_strand_id
1 'polypeptide(L)'
;MAFWKFNDETVLRTGALVEGCSAFACHLRAELFDLAFGEGPLVWLARGEDGAVALDPLSNWLLDLWARNEAHLAGLEVSETNYIPTQADIPAEVKHLKQAHLLGPESTRS
;
A
#
# COMPACT_ATOMS: atom_id res chain seq x y z
N MET A 1 -4.82 11.61 12.17
CA MET A 1 -4.20 11.28 10.87
C MET A 1 -3.00 10.40 11.12
N ALA A 2 -2.88 9.33 10.35
CA ALA A 2 -1.72 8.45 10.36
C ALA A 2 -0.53 9.07 9.64
N PHE A 3 0.68 8.59 9.96
CA PHE A 3 1.89 8.88 9.20
C PHE A 3 2.81 7.66 9.08
N TRP A 4 3.69 7.70 8.08
CA TRP A 4 4.77 6.75 7.87
C TRP A 4 6.03 7.57 7.55
N LYS A 5 7.00 7.51 8.46
CA LYS A 5 8.33 8.09 8.24
C LYS A 5 9.26 7.00 7.73
N PHE A 6 10.05 7.33 6.72
CA PHE A 6 11.04 6.43 6.13
C PHE A 6 12.45 6.80 6.61
N ASN A 7 13.38 5.86 6.47
CA ASN A 7 14.78 6.05 6.88
C ASN A 7 15.54 7.14 6.10
N ASP A 8 15.02 7.60 4.96
CA ASP A 8 15.54 8.73 4.18
C ASP A 8 14.90 10.09 4.56
N GLU A 9 14.17 10.13 5.69
CA GLU A 9 13.42 11.27 6.22
C GLU A 9 12.17 11.68 5.40
N THR A 10 11.77 10.90 4.38
CA THR A 10 10.46 11.05 3.74
C THR A 10 9.35 10.82 4.75
N VAL A 11 8.24 11.56 4.64
CA VAL A 11 7.03 11.32 5.45
C VAL A 11 5.80 11.25 4.55
N LEU A 12 5.08 10.14 4.62
CA LEU A 12 3.74 9.96 4.05
C LEU A 12 2.69 10.17 5.15
N ARG A 13 1.58 10.83 4.85
CA ARG A 13 0.43 10.99 5.77
C ARG A 13 -0.87 10.50 5.14
N THR A 14 -1.86 10.22 5.98
CA THR A 14 -3.26 9.96 5.56
C THR A 14 -3.70 10.95 4.49
N GLY A 15 -4.39 10.46 3.45
CA GLY A 15 -4.78 11.28 2.29
C GLY A 15 -3.68 11.40 1.24
N ALA A 16 -2.69 10.50 1.27
CA ALA A 16 -1.58 10.44 0.33
C ALA A 16 -0.75 11.75 0.25
N LEU A 17 -0.55 12.43 1.38
CA LEU A 17 0.30 13.62 1.43
C LEU A 17 1.76 13.21 1.67
N VAL A 18 2.65 13.63 0.77
CA VAL A 18 4.09 13.32 0.84
C VAL A 18 4.92 14.57 1.17
N GLU A 19 5.66 14.51 2.27
CA GLU A 19 6.60 15.52 2.75
C GLU A 19 8.06 15.05 2.56
N GLY A 20 8.99 16.00 2.42
CA GLY A 20 10.42 15.73 2.23
C GLY A 20 10.92 16.02 0.81
N CYS A 21 12.25 16.03 0.64
CA CYS A 21 12.91 16.40 -0.62
C CYS A 21 13.82 15.30 -1.19
N SER A 22 13.74 14.08 -0.64
CA SER A 22 14.55 12.97 -1.12
C SER A 22 14.07 12.50 -2.51
N ALA A 23 14.89 11.68 -3.16
CA ALA A 23 14.50 11.04 -4.42
C ALA A 23 13.24 10.17 -4.25
N PHE A 24 13.10 9.51 -3.10
CA PHE A 24 11.92 8.71 -2.78
C PHE A 24 10.68 9.57 -2.59
N ALA A 25 10.77 10.70 -1.88
CA ALA A 25 9.65 11.63 -1.74
C ALA A 25 9.18 12.18 -3.11
N CYS A 26 10.10 12.45 -4.03
CA CYS A 26 9.77 12.85 -5.40
C CYS A 26 9.09 11.73 -6.18
N HIS A 27 9.58 10.49 -6.06
CA HIS A 27 8.98 9.30 -6.65
C HIS A 27 7.54 9.10 -6.19
N LEU A 28 7.29 9.07 -4.88
CA LEU A 28 5.94 8.89 -4.33
C LEU A 28 4.98 9.98 -4.81
N ARG A 29 5.43 11.24 -4.94
CA ARG A 29 4.58 12.31 -5.49
C ARG A 29 4.25 12.11 -6.95
N ALA A 30 5.17 11.58 -7.74
CA ALA A 30 4.92 11.30 -9.15
C ALA A 30 3.85 10.22 -9.31
N GLU A 31 3.99 9.09 -8.60
CA GLU A 31 2.99 8.01 -8.58
C GLU A 31 1.60 8.51 -8.15
N LEU A 32 1.56 9.43 -7.17
CA LEU A 32 0.31 9.99 -6.65
C LEU A 32 -0.26 11.12 -7.51
N PHE A 33 0.54 11.73 -8.38
CA PHE A 33 0.07 12.75 -9.30
C PHE A 33 -0.89 12.14 -10.32
N ASP A 34 -0.59 10.93 -10.81
CA ASP A 34 -1.39 10.22 -11.81
C ASP A 34 -2.76 9.80 -11.26
N LEU A 35 -2.88 9.65 -9.93
CA LEU A 35 -4.15 9.41 -9.26
C LEU A 35 -5.19 10.52 -9.53
N ALA A 36 -4.76 11.78 -9.64
CA ALA A 36 -5.67 12.90 -9.94
C ALA A 36 -6.34 12.77 -11.32
N PHE A 37 -5.77 11.94 -12.19
CA PHE A 37 -6.27 11.65 -13.54
C PHE A 37 -6.97 10.27 -13.64
N GLY A 38 -7.12 9.56 -12.52
CA GLY A 38 -7.76 8.24 -12.47
C GLY A 38 -6.80 7.08 -12.71
N GLU A 39 -5.50 7.33 -12.85
CA GLU A 39 -4.46 6.35 -13.08
C GLU A 39 -3.59 6.17 -11.83
N GLY A 40 -4.24 5.83 -10.71
CA GLY A 40 -3.56 5.67 -9.42
C GLY A 40 -2.61 4.45 -9.36
N PRO A 41 -1.65 4.46 -8.42
CA PRO A 41 -0.74 3.34 -8.25
C PRO A 41 -1.49 2.09 -7.79
N LEU A 42 -0.95 0.93 -8.16
CA LEU A 42 -1.46 -0.36 -7.75
C LEU A 42 -0.83 -0.80 -6.43
N VAL A 43 -1.67 -1.30 -5.54
CA VAL A 43 -1.27 -1.84 -4.24
C VAL A 43 -1.29 -3.37 -4.30
N TRP A 44 -0.10 -3.97 -4.27
CA TRP A 44 0.06 -5.41 -4.18
C TRP A 44 -0.35 -5.93 -2.80
N LEU A 45 -1.36 -6.81 -2.76
CA LEU A 45 -1.95 -7.34 -1.53
C LEU A 45 -1.02 -8.31 -0.78
N ALA A 46 -0.21 -9.04 -1.53
CA ALA A 46 0.88 -9.87 -1.07
C ALA A 46 2.02 -9.80 -2.09
N ARG A 47 3.27 -9.79 -1.60
CA ARG A 47 4.43 -9.64 -2.46
C ARG A 47 4.68 -10.92 -3.25
N GLY A 48 4.78 -10.80 -4.57
CA GLY A 48 5.04 -11.94 -5.46
C GLY A 48 3.84 -12.85 -5.69
N GLU A 49 2.65 -12.44 -5.26
CA GLU A 49 1.39 -13.15 -5.51
C GLU A 49 0.49 -12.34 -6.44
N ASP A 50 -0.42 -13.04 -7.13
CA ASP A 50 -1.46 -12.40 -7.92
C ASP A 50 -2.46 -11.69 -7.00
N GLY A 51 -2.69 -10.40 -7.24
CA GLY A 51 -3.66 -9.60 -6.49
C GLY A 51 -3.14 -8.20 -6.23
N ALA A 52 -3.51 -7.26 -7.10
CA ALA A 52 -3.31 -5.84 -6.90
C ALA A 52 -4.66 -5.12 -6.94
N VAL A 53 -4.79 -4.06 -6.15
CA VAL A 53 -5.96 -3.18 -6.16
C VAL A 53 -5.51 -1.74 -6.35
N ALA A 54 -6.40 -0.90 -6.89
CA ALA A 54 -6.12 0.53 -6.98
C ALA A 54 -5.96 1.13 -5.57
N LEU A 55 -5.00 2.06 -5.42
CA LEU A 55 -4.84 2.79 -4.17
C LEU A 55 -6.03 3.74 -3.94
N ASP A 56 -6.69 3.59 -2.78
CA ASP A 56 -7.55 4.63 -2.20
C ASP A 56 -6.74 5.45 -1.18
N PRO A 57 -6.49 6.76 -1.42
CA PRO A 57 -5.76 7.65 -0.49
C PRO A 57 -6.38 7.78 0.89
N LEU A 58 -7.68 7.51 1.01
CA LEU A 58 -8.39 7.60 2.28
C LEU A 58 -8.28 6.29 3.08
N SER A 59 -7.89 5.20 2.44
CA SER A 59 -7.63 3.92 3.09
C SER A 59 -6.21 3.88 3.65
N ASN A 60 -6.08 4.10 4.96
CA ASN A 60 -4.78 3.96 5.65
C ASN A 60 -4.20 2.55 5.53
N TRP A 61 -5.04 1.52 5.39
CA TRP A 61 -4.59 0.15 5.20
C TRP A 61 -3.91 -0.03 3.84
N LEU A 62 -4.52 0.50 2.77
CA LEU A 62 -3.90 0.47 1.44
C LEU A 62 -2.68 1.36 1.35
N LEU A 63 -2.70 2.54 1.99
CA LEU A 63 -1.51 3.40 2.09
C LEU A 63 -0.36 2.72 2.81
N ASP A 64 -0.59 2.04 3.94
CA ASP A 64 0.46 1.31 4.67
C ASP A 64 1.08 0.22 3.79
N LEU A 65 0.25 -0.55 3.08
CA LEU A 65 0.70 -1.64 2.24
C LEU A 65 1.49 -1.12 1.03
N TRP A 66 0.96 -0.10 0.35
CA TRP A 66 1.63 0.57 -0.76
C TRP A 66 2.96 1.20 -0.33
N ALA A 67 2.97 1.98 0.74
CA ALA A 67 4.17 2.61 1.30
C ALA A 67 5.27 1.60 1.60
N ARG A 68 4.93 0.45 2.19
CA ARG A 68 5.89 -0.63 2.47
C ARG A 68 6.39 -1.31 1.20
N ASN A 69 5.55 -1.44 0.17
CA ASN A 69 5.96 -1.99 -1.12
C ASN A 69 6.95 -1.05 -1.82
N GLU A 70 6.61 0.24 -1.93
CA GLU A 70 7.47 1.26 -2.52
C GLU A 70 8.82 1.38 -1.79
N ALA A 71 8.78 1.44 -0.46
CA ALA A 71 10.01 1.50 0.34
C ALA A 71 10.90 0.28 0.07
N HIS A 72 10.32 -0.92 0.02
CA HIS A 72 11.09 -2.13 -0.27
C HIS A 72 11.73 -2.10 -1.67
N LEU A 73 11.00 -1.67 -2.69
CA LEU A 73 11.53 -1.52 -4.06
C LEU A 73 12.68 -0.50 -4.11
N ALA A 74 12.62 0.53 -3.28
CA ALA A 74 13.65 1.55 -3.15
C ALA A 74 14.82 1.16 -2.21
N GLY A 75 14.78 -0.03 -1.59
CA GLY A 75 15.78 -0.42 -0.57
C GLY A 75 15.67 0.36 0.75
N LEU A 76 14.51 0.93 1.02
CA LEU A 76 14.16 1.70 2.21
C LEU A 76 13.21 0.91 3.12
N GLU A 77 12.95 1.47 4.30
CA GLU A 77 11.99 0.94 5.26
C GLU A 77 11.22 2.05 5.96
N VAL A 78 10.05 1.71 6.50
CA VAL A 78 9.30 2.59 7.40
C VAL A 78 10.00 2.54 8.76
N SER A 79 10.67 3.63 9.13
CA SER A 79 11.40 3.76 10.39
C SER A 79 10.48 4.09 11.56
N GLU A 80 9.36 4.79 11.31
CA GLU A 80 8.39 5.17 12.33
C GLU A 80 6.98 5.28 11.75
N THR A 81 5.97 4.81 12.49
CA THR A 81 4.56 5.02 12.15
C THR A 81 3.68 5.00 13.40
N ASN A 82 2.61 5.79 13.41
CA ASN A 82 1.56 5.72 14.43
C ASN A 82 0.31 4.94 13.95
N TYR A 83 0.35 4.36 12.74
CA TYR A 83 -0.73 3.53 12.24
C TYR A 83 -0.58 2.10 12.74
N ILE A 84 -1.65 1.59 13.38
CA ILE A 84 -1.73 0.21 13.85
C ILE A 84 -2.89 -0.44 13.09
N PRO A 85 -2.61 -1.33 12.12
CA PRO A 85 -3.66 -1.89 11.27
C PRO A 85 -4.59 -2.81 12.06
N THR A 86 -5.88 -2.70 11.78
CA THR A 86 -6.94 -3.57 12.34
C THR A 86 -7.72 -4.28 11.24
N GLN A 87 -8.46 -5.34 11.59
CA GLN A 87 -9.32 -6.06 10.64
C GLN A 87 -10.46 -5.20 10.05
N ALA A 88 -10.85 -4.13 10.76
CA ALA A 88 -11.86 -3.20 10.29
C ALA A 88 -11.34 -2.31 9.16
N ASP A 89 -10.03 -2.09 9.08
CA ASP A 89 -9.41 -1.21 8.09
C ASP A 89 -9.27 -1.87 6.71
N ILE A 90 -9.34 -3.20 6.65
CA ILE A 90 -9.22 -3.94 5.39
C ILE A 90 -10.46 -3.65 4.54
N PRO A 91 -10.33 -3.08 3.33
CA PRO A 91 -11.46 -2.82 2.45
C PRO A 91 -12.23 -4.09 2.11
N ALA A 92 -13.55 -4.00 1.99
CA ALA A 92 -14.41 -5.17 1.79
C ALA A 92 -14.08 -5.89 0.47
N GLU A 93 -13.79 -5.13 -0.58
CA GLU A 93 -13.35 -5.60 -1.89
C GLU A 93 -12.06 -6.44 -1.82
N VAL A 94 -11.17 -6.13 -0.87
CA VAL A 94 -9.92 -6.89 -0.64
C VAL A 94 -10.17 -8.17 0.15
N LYS A 95 -11.15 -8.19 1.07
CA LYS A 95 -11.46 -9.37 1.90
C LYS A 95 -11.83 -10.58 1.05
N HIS A 96 -12.52 -10.36 -0.06
CA HIS A 96 -12.89 -11.43 -1.00
C HIS A 96 -11.69 -11.99 -1.76
N LEU A 97 -10.69 -11.16 -2.09
CA LEU A 97 -9.47 -11.59 -2.76
C LEU A 97 -8.59 -12.46 -1.84
N LYS A 98 -8.52 -12.14 -0.54
CA LYS A 98 -7.82 -12.99 0.44
C LYS A 98 -8.50 -14.36 0.67
N GLN A 99 -9.82 -14.46 0.54
CA GLN A 99 -10.54 -15.73 0.65
C GLN A 99 -10.34 -16.64 -0.56
N ALA A 100 -10.21 -16.09 -1.76
CA ALA A 100 -9.93 -16.87 -2.96
C ALA A 100 -8.56 -17.58 -2.89
N HIS A 101 -7.59 -17.00 -2.19
CA HIS A 101 -6.25 -17.59 -2.04
C HIS A 101 -6.17 -18.68 -0.94
N LEU A 102 -7.03 -18.61 0.09
CA LEU A 102 -7.15 -19.68 1.10
C LEU A 102 -8.00 -20.87 0.62
N LEU A 103 -8.70 -20.73 -0.50
CA LEU A 103 -9.40 -21.79 -1.21
C LEU A 103 -8.62 -22.16 -2.47
N GLY A 104 -7.35 -22.54 -2.30
CA GLY A 104 -6.66 -23.36 -3.30
C GLY A 104 -7.49 -24.63 -3.61
N PRO A 105 -7.38 -25.21 -4.81
CA PRO A 105 -8.29 -26.23 -5.30
C PRO A 105 -8.11 -27.55 -4.56
N GLU A 106 -8.83 -27.75 -3.45
CA GLU A 106 -9.01 -29.09 -2.91
C GLU A 106 -10.11 -29.83 -3.68
N SER A 107 -9.69 -30.96 -4.26
CA SER A 107 -10.51 -32.10 -4.70
C SER A 107 -11.27 -32.01 -6.03
N THR A 108 -10.51 -32.04 -7.12
CA THR A 108 -10.81 -32.94 -8.26
C THR A 108 -9.71 -33.98 -8.39
N ARG A 109 -9.59 -34.88 -7.39
CA ARG A 109 -8.92 -36.18 -7.55
C ARG A 109 -9.55 -37.21 -6.63
N SER A 110 -10.52 -37.95 -7.18
CA SER A 110 -10.64 -39.43 -7.23
C SER A 110 -12.10 -39.82 -7.31
#